data_AF-R4L309-F1
#
_entry.id   AF-R4L309-F1
#
_cell.length_a   1.000
_cell.length_b   1.000
_cell.length_c   1.000
_cell.angle_alpha   90.00
_cell.angle_beta   90.00
_cell.angle_gamma   90.00
#
_symmetry.space_group_name_H-M   'P 1'
#
loop_
_entity.id
_entity.type
_entity.pdbx_description
1 polymer ?
#
loop_
_entity_poly.entity_id
_entity_poly.type
_entity_poly.pdbx_seq_one_letter_code
_entity_poly.pdbx_strand_id
1 'polypeptide(L)'
;LVLVMRLSQSKTVSLSVRLGSAAALMIILGYPGEIADDNTTRAIWGTLSSIPFLYIVWELFKGLGDAIERQPESARGLIKQARLLTFASWGV
;
A
#
# COMPACT_ATOMS: atom_id res chain seq x y z
N LEU A 1 -2.61 8.43 4.16
CA LEU A 1 -3.79 7.76 4.75
C LEU A 1 -3.59 7.36 6.21
N VAL A 2 -2.57 6.58 6.56
CA VAL A 2 -2.37 6.04 7.94
C VAL A 2 -2.39 7.11 9.04
N LEU A 3 -1.74 8.26 8.82
CA LEU A 3 -1.59 9.32 9.83
C LEU A 3 -2.91 9.96 10.29
N VAL A 4 -3.95 9.94 9.45
CA VAL A 4 -5.24 10.58 9.77
C VAL A 4 -6.24 9.64 10.46
N MET A 5 -5.86 8.39 10.72
CA MET A 5 -6.77 7.34 11.17
C MET A 5 -6.87 7.17 12.70
N ARG A 6 -6.37 8.13 13.49
CA ARG A 6 -6.46 8.14 14.97
C ARG A 6 -6.04 6.81 15.61
N LEU A 7 -5.05 6.15 15.04
CA LEU A 7 -4.44 4.94 15.60
C LEU A 7 -3.59 5.29 16.83
N SER A 8 -3.35 4.32 17.71
CA SER A 8 -2.36 4.49 18.78
C SER A 8 -0.99 4.79 18.18
N GLN A 9 -0.18 5.59 18.86
CA GLN A 9 1.14 6.01 18.34
C GLN A 9 2.02 4.82 17.92
N SER A 10 2.08 3.78 18.76
CA SER A 10 2.81 2.55 18.45
C SER A 10 2.31 1.87 17.17
N LYS A 11 0.98 1.79 16.98
CA LYS A 11 0.40 1.18 15.77
C LYS A 11 0.64 2.06 14.54
N THR A 12 0.52 3.38 14.65
CA THR A 12 0.84 4.32 13.55
C THR A 12 2.28 4.19 13.08
N VAL A 13 3.23 4.18 14.02
CA VAL A 13 4.67 4.03 13.69
C VAL A 13 4.93 2.68 13.06
N SER A 14 4.41 1.60 13.66
CA SER A 14 4.60 0.25 13.13
C SER A 14 4.06 0.09 11.71
N LEU A 15 2.82 0.55 11.44
CA LEU A 15 2.25 0.54 10.10
C LEU A 15 3.03 1.42 9.12
N SER A 16 3.44 2.62 9.54
CA SER A 16 4.18 3.54 8.67
C SER A 16 5.52 2.95 8.26
N VAL A 17 6.24 2.31 9.20
CA VAL A 17 7.52 1.63 8.90
C VAL A 17 7.30 0.42 8.01
N ARG A 18 6.30 -0.43 8.29
CA ARG A 18 6.02 -1.63 7.48
C ARG A 18 5.57 -1.29 6.06
N LEU A 19 4.66 -0.35 5.90
CA LEU A 19 4.18 0.08 4.58
C LEU A 19 5.25 0.86 3.82
N GLY A 20 6.01 1.70 4.53
CA GLY A 20 7.14 2.42 3.94
C GLY A 20 8.25 1.49 3.46
N SER A 21 8.62 0.47 4.25
CA SER A 21 9.62 -0.51 3.84
C SER A 21 9.12 -1.41 2.71
N ALA A 22 7.85 -1.82 2.73
CA ALA A 22 7.25 -2.55 1.62
C ALA A 22 7.24 -1.73 0.33
N ALA A 23 6.92 -0.43 0.39
CA ALA A 23 6.96 0.45 -0.77
C ALA A 23 8.39 0.64 -1.30
N ALA A 24 9.38 0.81 -0.41
CA ALA A 24 10.79 0.86 -0.80
C ALA A 24 11.24 -0.44 -1.50
N LEU A 25 10.86 -1.59 -0.95
CA LEU A 25 11.17 -2.90 -1.55
C LEU A 25 10.50 -3.08 -2.91
N MET A 26 9.23 -2.67 -3.06
CA MET A 26 8.50 -2.69 -4.33
C MET A 26 9.26 -1.91 -5.41
N ILE A 27 9.74 -0.71 -5.09
CA ILE A 27 10.50 0.13 -6.03
C ILE A 27 11.85 -0.51 -6.37
N ILE A 28 12.59 -1.00 -5.37
CA ILE A 28 13.90 -1.65 -5.58
C ILE A 28 13.77 -2.89 -6.47
N LEU A 29 12.73 -3.71 -6.27
CA LEU A 29 12.47 -4.90 -7.09
C LEU A 29 11.93 -4.54 -8.49
N GLY A 30 11.20 -3.43 -8.63
CA GLY A 30 10.67 -3.00 -9.93
C GLY A 30 11.74 -2.42 -10.85
N TYR A 31 12.70 -1.69 -10.29
CA TYR A 31 13.69 -0.94 -11.07
C TYR A 31 14.50 -1.78 -12.09
N PRO A 32 14.96 -3.01 -11.79
CA PRO A 32 15.61 -3.86 -12.78
C PRO A 32 14.71 -4.24 -13.96
N GLY A 33 13.40 -4.39 -13.73
CA GLY A 33 12.42 -4.62 -14.79
C GLY A 33 12.25 -3.40 -15.69
N GLU A 34 12.23 -2.20 -15.13
CA GLU A 34 12.12 -0.95 -15.90
C GLU A 34 13.29 -0.71 -16.87
N ILE A 35 14.51 -1.07 -16.47
CA ILE A 35 15.70 -0.90 -17.30
C ILE A 35 16.00 -2.10 -18.21
N ALA A 36 15.22 -3.18 -18.14
CA ALA A 36 15.48 -4.38 -18.91
C ALA A 36 15.11 -4.20 -20.39
N ASP A 37 15.91 -4.77 -21.28
CA ASP A 37 15.68 -4.74 -22.73
C ASP A 37 14.79 -5.90 -23.23
N ASP A 38 14.68 -6.98 -22.45
CA ASP A 38 13.93 -8.18 -22.80
C ASP A 38 12.67 -8.37 -21.94
N ASN A 39 11.66 -9.02 -22.53
CA ASN A 39 10.35 -9.20 -21.89
C ASN A 39 10.38 -10.21 -20.74
N THR A 40 11.32 -11.15 -20.72
CA THR A 40 11.41 -12.18 -19.68
C THR A 40 11.88 -11.55 -18.36
N THR A 41 12.94 -10.75 -18.41
CA THR A 41 13.45 -10.01 -17.25
C THR A 41 12.40 -9.03 -16.71
N ARG A 42 11.70 -8.30 -17.60
CA ARG A 42 10.56 -7.45 -17.22
C ARG A 42 9.48 -8.23 -16.47
N ALA A 43 9.07 -9.37 -16.98
CA ALA A 43 8.02 -10.19 -16.37
C ALA A 43 8.43 -10.73 -14.99
N ILE A 44 9.68 -11.19 -14.84
CA ILE A 44 10.20 -11.70 -13.56
C ILE A 44 10.23 -10.60 -12.51
N TRP A 45 10.87 -9.46 -12.80
CA TRP A 45 11.00 -8.37 -11.84
C TRP A 45 9.67 -7.68 -11.56
N GLY A 46 8.79 -7.55 -12.57
CA GLY A 46 7.42 -7.08 -12.37
C GLY A 46 6.61 -7.99 -11.44
N THR A 47 6.74 -9.31 -11.59
CA THR A 47 6.10 -10.28 -10.68
C THR A 47 6.66 -10.20 -9.27
N LEU A 48 7.98 -10.09 -9.13
CA LEU A 48 8.64 -9.94 -7.83
C LEU A 48 8.23 -8.65 -7.12
N SER A 49 8.15 -7.52 -7.85
CA SER A 49 7.67 -6.24 -7.33
C SER A 49 6.18 -6.26 -6.97
N SER A 50 5.38 -7.09 -7.65
CA SER A 50 3.95 -7.26 -7.32
C SER A 50 3.72 -7.88 -5.94
N ILE A 51 4.67 -8.65 -5.39
CA ILE A 51 4.54 -9.28 -4.07
C ILE A 51 4.41 -8.24 -2.94
N PRO A 52 5.36 -7.29 -2.74
CA PRO A 52 5.20 -6.24 -1.74
C PRO A 52 4.02 -5.30 -2.04
N PHE A 53 3.66 -5.08 -3.32
CA PHE A 53 2.46 -4.33 -3.67
C PHE A 53 1.18 -5.01 -3.12
N LEU A 54 1.01 -6.31 -3.36
CA LEU A 54 -0.12 -7.08 -2.83
C LEU A 54 -0.18 -7.07 -1.29
N TYR A 55 0.97 -7.06 -0.62
CA TYR A 55 1.05 -6.89 0.83
C TYR A 55 0.51 -5.52 1.28
N ILE A 56 0.90 -4.43 0.60
CA ILE A 56 0.38 -3.08 0.88
C ILE A 56 -1.14 -3.05 0.70
N VAL A 57 -1.65 -3.63 -0.39
CA VAL A 57 -3.09 -3.73 -0.65
C VAL A 57 -3.79 -4.50 0.47
N TRP A 58 -3.25 -5.65 0.88
CA TRP A 58 -3.81 -6.43 1.96
C TRP A 58 -3.91 -5.63 3.27
N GLU A 59 -2.86 -4.91 3.65
CA GLU A 59 -2.86 -4.09 4.87
C GLU A 59 -3.85 -2.90 4.76
N LEU A 60 -3.99 -2.29 3.58
CA LEU A 60 -4.97 -1.23 3.31
C LEU A 60 -6.41 -1.70 3.49
N PHE A 61 -6.75 -2.90 3.02
CA PHE A 61 -8.13 -3.39 3.06
C PHE A 61 -8.47 -4.17 4.34
N LYS A 62 -7.58 -5.06 4.79
CA LYS A 62 -7.76 -5.88 5.99
C LYS A 62 -7.22 -5.19 7.24
N GLY A 63 -5.95 -4.82 7.25
CA GLY A 63 -5.29 -4.26 8.45
C GLY A 63 -5.90 -2.92 8.92
N LEU A 64 -6.34 -2.09 7.98
CA LEU A 64 -6.93 -0.78 8.25
C LEU A 64 -8.47 -0.78 8.25
N GLY A 65 -9.14 -1.85 7.82
CA GLY A 65 -10.60 -1.92 7.75
C GLY A 65 -11.30 -1.57 9.06
N ASP A 66 -10.87 -2.18 10.17
CA ASP A 66 -11.44 -1.94 11.49
C ASP A 66 -11.22 -0.50 11.98
N ALA A 67 -10.08 0.10 11.63
CA ALA A 67 -9.76 1.46 12.01
C ALA A 67 -10.59 2.49 11.23
N ILE A 68 -11.04 2.15 10.02
CA ILE A 68 -11.98 2.97 9.24
C ILE A 68 -13.37 2.93 9.87
N GLU A 69 -13.86 1.75 10.30
CA GLU A 69 -15.18 1.64 10.92
C GLU A 69 -15.27 2.38 12.27
N ARG A 70 -14.14 2.57 12.96
CA ARG A 70 -14.06 3.38 14.19
C ARG A 70 -14.03 4.90 13.94
N GLN A 71 -13.97 5.34 12.69
CA GLN A 71 -14.00 6.78 12.38
C GLN A 71 -15.40 7.38 12.60
N PRO A 72 -15.48 8.68 12.92
CA PRO A 72 -16.74 9.42 12.94
C PRO A 72 -17.51 9.25 11.64
N GLU A 73 -18.83 9.18 11.70
CA GLU A 73 -19.68 8.95 10.53
C GLU A 73 -19.45 9.97 9.41
N SER A 74 -19.23 11.24 9.78
CA SER A 74 -18.94 12.33 8.85
C SER A 74 -17.64 12.16 8.06
N ALA A 75 -16.65 11.44 8.59
CA ALA A 75 -15.35 11.22 7.97
C ALA A 75 -15.21 9.83 7.33
N ARG A 76 -16.02 8.85 7.76
CA ARG A 76 -15.88 7.44 7.33
C ARG A 76 -16.01 7.27 5.82
N GLY A 77 -16.95 7.97 5.19
CA GLY A 77 -17.14 7.94 3.73
C GLY A 77 -15.91 8.43 2.97
N LEU A 78 -15.37 9.58 3.38
CA LEU A 78 -14.16 10.17 2.78
C LEU A 78 -12.94 9.25 2.95
N ILE A 79 -12.77 8.63 4.11
CA ILE A 79 -11.66 7.69 4.36
C ILE A 79 -11.79 6.44 3.47
N LYS A 80 -13.01 5.89 3.29
CA LYS A 80 -13.26 4.75 2.40
C LYS A 80 -12.93 5.10 0.95
N GLN A 81 -13.33 6.28 0.48
CA GLN A 81 -13.01 6.78 -0.85
C GLN A 81 -11.51 7.04 -1.02
N ALA A 82 -10.85 7.66 -0.04
CA ALA A 82 -9.40 7.90 -0.08
C ALA A 82 -8.60 6.59 -0.16
N ARG A 83 -9.04 5.55 0.57
CA ARG A 83 -8.46 4.20 0.45
C ARG A 83 -8.64 3.64 -0.95
N LEU A 84 -9.86 3.70 -1.49
CA LEU A 84 -10.15 3.19 -2.83
C LEU A 84 -9.35 3.94 -3.90
N LEU A 85 -9.27 5.27 -3.79
CA LEU A 85 -8.49 6.12 -4.67
C LEU A 85 -7.00 5.76 -4.62
N THR A 86 -6.45 5.54 -3.42
CA THR A 86 -5.04 5.12 -3.27
C THR A 86 -4.78 3.79 -3.96
N PHE A 87 -5.69 2.82 -3.80
CA PHE A 87 -5.57 1.53 -4.48
C PHE A 87 -5.67 1.70 -6.01
N ALA A 88 -6.69 2.43 -6.47
CA ALA A 88 -6.94 2.64 -7.90
C ALA A 88 -5.81 3.41 -8.58
N SER A 89 -5.19 4.39 -7.92
CA SER A 89 -4.10 5.18 -8.51
C SER A 89 -2.76 4.45 -8.57
N TRP A 90 -2.61 3.35 -7.83
CA TRP A 90 -1.38 2.55 -7.83
C TRP A 90 -1.51 1.25 -8.64
N GLY A 91 -2.74 0.79 -8.89
CA GLY A 91 -3.02 -0.45 -9.64
C GLY A 91 -3.28 -0.24 -11.13
N VAL A 92 -3.03 0.96 -11.67
CA VAL A 92 -3.20 1.33 -13.09
C VAL A 92 -1.87 1.36 -13.83
#